data_AF-A0A538GCC6-F1
#
_entry.id   AF-A0A538GCC6-F1
#
_cell.length_a   1.000
_cell.length_b   1.000
_cell.length_c   1.000
_cell.angle_alpha   90.00
_cell.angle_beta   90.00
_cell.angle_gamma   90.00
#
_symmetry.space_group_name_H-M   'P 1'
#
loop_
_entity.id
_entity.type
_entity.pdbx_description
1 polymer ?
#
loop_
_entity_poly.entity_id
_entity_poly.type
_entity_poly.pdbx_seq_one_letter_code
_entity_poly.pdbx_strand_id
1 'polypeptide(L)'
;MFLPVLAFAASLAAPASASQLVNRDVRNIQLAVNNKGEALVTYRTVRGRTQHVLAWGAVNARQPNRTLRQQRFKLDYAGGWRKYHKLYWKTFRSSCSAYDGPALAWMVRACKAPDGSYWALQKWQVQLPDLGFTPWTAGLRQWELHLSHWSTDLAKLEVWQDWIYHGRFHHLFGRYTYLGKPVYGFSTTHFGAPTDGYGRLLYLDTHNSVYGPGWKRENSFVAHNPTGVFCYGFFKHNAGAGGYAHPPGFTGMRPQGHGDMYRMTAAGPGVTPDVMWSDSGLHDFSASNSADVAFEGAMNSQLDSILNGDKLCRQH
;
A
#
# COMPACT_ATOMS: atom_id res chain seq x y z
N MET A 1 -0.03 -25.62 44.54
CA MET A 1 0.42 -26.05 43.21
C MET A 1 -0.08 -25.03 42.20
N PHE A 2 0.73 -24.03 41.87
CA PHE A 2 0.34 -22.93 40.98
C PHE A 2 0.64 -23.33 39.52
N LEU A 3 -0.40 -23.44 38.69
CA LEU A 3 -0.24 -23.56 37.25
C LEU A 3 0.06 -22.18 36.65
N PRO A 4 1.13 -21.99 35.87
CA PRO A 4 1.37 -20.75 35.16
C PRO A 4 0.54 -20.73 33.87
N VAL A 5 -0.30 -19.71 33.72
CA VAL A 5 -0.96 -19.37 32.46
C VAL A 5 0.09 -18.77 31.53
N LEU A 6 0.50 -19.52 30.50
CA LEU A 6 1.30 -18.98 29.40
C LEU A 6 0.41 -18.03 28.58
N ALA A 7 0.65 -16.72 28.74
CA ALA A 7 0.11 -15.72 27.84
C ALA A 7 0.82 -15.83 26.48
N PHE A 8 0.12 -16.35 25.47
CA PHE A 8 0.55 -16.28 24.08
C PHE A 8 0.44 -14.82 23.61
N ALA A 9 1.57 -14.10 23.63
CA ALA A 9 1.66 -12.80 22.97
C ALA A 9 1.61 -13.04 21.45
N ALA A 10 0.46 -12.75 20.84
CA ALA A 10 0.34 -12.68 19.39
C ALA A 10 1.24 -11.56 18.87
N SER A 11 2.44 -11.93 18.41
CA SER A 11 3.32 -11.02 17.69
C SER A 11 2.66 -10.68 16.36
N LEU A 12 2.01 -9.52 16.28
CA LEU A 12 1.64 -8.91 15.00
C LEU A 12 2.96 -8.66 14.24
N ALA A 13 3.27 -9.54 13.29
CA ALA A 13 4.39 -9.33 12.38
C ALA A 13 4.13 -8.00 11.66
N ALA A 14 4.97 -7.00 11.91
CA ALA A 14 4.87 -5.72 11.24
C ALA A 14 5.12 -5.97 9.74
N PRO A 15 4.17 -5.65 8.84
CA PRO A 15 4.37 -5.83 7.42
C PRO A 15 5.57 -5.00 6.97
N ALA A 16 6.36 -5.54 6.05
CA ALA A 16 7.51 -4.84 5.51
C ALA A 16 7.08 -3.54 4.79
N SER A 17 7.55 -2.40 5.29
CA SER A 17 7.20 -1.08 4.73
C SER A 17 7.88 -0.84 3.38
N ALA A 18 7.05 -0.69 2.33
CA ALA A 18 7.30 0.21 1.19
C ALA A 18 7.33 1.66 1.67
N SER A 19 7.75 2.62 0.82
CA SER A 19 7.71 4.07 1.11
C SER A 19 7.85 4.35 2.61
N GLN A 20 9.07 4.24 3.11
CA GLN A 20 9.30 3.83 4.49
C GLN A 20 8.46 4.59 5.54
N LEU A 21 7.70 3.85 6.33
CA LEU A 21 6.94 4.37 7.45
C LEU A 21 7.85 5.16 8.40
N VAL A 22 7.50 6.42 8.64
CA VAL A 22 8.17 7.30 9.58
C VAL A 22 7.47 7.26 10.94
N ASN A 23 6.14 7.43 10.96
CA ASN A 23 5.35 7.42 12.19
C ASN A 23 3.84 7.31 11.89
N ARG A 24 3.00 7.30 12.94
CA ARG A 24 1.55 7.18 12.85
C ARG A 24 0.83 8.32 13.59
N ASP A 25 -0.32 8.75 13.06
CA ASP A 25 -1.22 9.76 13.63
C ASP A 25 -0.58 11.12 13.94
N VAL A 26 0.40 11.51 13.12
CA VAL A 26 1.14 12.76 13.33
C VAL A 26 0.46 13.96 12.66
N ARG A 27 0.72 15.15 13.19
CA ARG A 27 0.20 16.45 12.69
C ARG A 27 1.35 17.45 12.52
N ASN A 28 1.06 18.63 11.97
CA ASN A 28 2.04 19.69 11.72
C ASN A 28 3.28 19.18 10.97
N ILE A 29 3.01 18.49 9.85
CA ILE A 29 4.02 17.77 9.08
C ILE A 29 4.79 18.76 8.19
N GLN A 30 6.12 18.66 8.26
CA GLN A 30 7.05 19.45 7.47
C GLN A 30 8.13 18.54 6.88
N LEU A 31 8.61 18.93 5.70
CA LEU A 31 9.71 18.29 4.98
C LEU A 31 10.72 19.37 4.62
N ALA A 32 11.98 19.15 4.98
CA ALA A 32 13.11 19.92 4.51
C ALA A 32 14.15 18.97 3.94
N VAL A 33 14.81 19.32 2.85
CA VAL A 33 15.84 18.49 2.20
C VAL A 33 17.05 19.36 1.95
N ASN A 34 18.26 18.85 2.21
CA ASN A 34 19.50 19.59 2.04
C ASN A 34 20.31 19.11 0.81
N ASN A 35 21.43 19.80 0.53
CA ASN A 35 22.33 19.47 -0.58
C ASN A 35 23.12 18.15 -0.41
N LYS A 36 22.95 17.42 0.71
CA LYS A 36 23.65 16.18 1.00
C LYS A 36 22.81 14.92 0.72
N GLY A 37 21.62 15.09 0.15
CA GLY A 37 20.66 13.99 -0.02
C GLY A 37 20.10 13.51 1.32
N GLU A 38 19.87 14.43 2.25
CA GLU A 38 19.23 14.14 3.54
C GLU A 38 17.92 14.91 3.66
N ALA A 39 16.92 14.27 4.24
CA ALA A 39 15.66 14.89 4.60
C ALA A 39 15.52 15.03 6.11
N LEU A 40 15.02 16.17 6.57
CA LEU A 40 14.53 16.37 7.92
C LEU A 40 13.01 16.38 7.90
N VAL A 41 12.42 15.33 8.45
CA VAL A 41 10.97 15.22 8.64
C VAL A 41 10.64 15.72 10.04
N THR A 42 9.83 16.79 10.11
CA THR A 42 9.36 17.34 11.38
C THR A 42 7.86 17.13 11.50
N TYR A 43 7.41 16.66 12.67
CA TYR A 43 5.99 16.49 12.95
C TYR A 43 5.72 16.55 14.45
N ARG A 44 4.44 16.67 14.82
CA ARG A 44 3.96 16.58 16.20
C ARG A 44 3.19 15.28 16.39
N THR A 45 3.56 14.51 17.42
CA THR A 45 2.87 13.26 17.78
C THR A 45 1.50 13.54 18.40
N VAL A 46 0.66 12.51 18.49
CA VAL A 46 -0.63 12.57 19.21
C VAL A 46 -0.47 13.01 20.67
N ARG A 47 0.63 12.62 21.32
CA ARG A 47 0.98 13.04 22.70
C ARG A 47 1.53 14.47 22.78
N GLY A 48 1.54 15.20 21.67
CA GLY A 48 1.94 16.61 21.64
C GLY A 48 3.45 16.87 21.54
N ARG A 49 4.29 15.83 21.47
CA ARG A 49 5.75 15.97 21.30
C ARG A 49 6.12 16.31 19.86
N THR A 50 6.95 17.33 19.65
CA THR A 50 7.59 17.59 18.36
C THR A 50 8.76 16.61 18.16
N GLN A 51 8.77 15.94 17.02
CA GLN A 51 9.83 15.03 16.60
C GLN A 51 10.54 15.60 15.37
N HIS A 52 11.86 15.43 15.34
CA HIS A 52 12.71 15.71 14.19
C HIS A 52 13.38 14.41 13.79
N VAL A 53 13.09 13.91 12.59
CA VAL A 53 13.63 12.65 12.08
C VAL A 53 14.52 12.99 10.89
N LEU A 54 15.82 12.73 11.03
CA LEU A 54 16.76 12.82 9.92
C LEU A 54 16.73 11.51 9.13
N ALA A 55 16.56 11.58 7.81
CA ALA A 55 16.49 10.44 6.90
C ALA A 55 17.52 10.58 5.76
N TRP A 56 18.20 9.49 5.41
CA TRP A 56 19.20 9.48 4.32
C TRP A 56 19.53 8.07 3.82
N GLY A 57 20.32 8.01 2.74
CA GLY A 57 21.04 6.80 2.34
C GLY A 57 20.26 5.79 1.49
N ALA A 58 19.11 6.18 0.95
CA ALA A 58 18.34 5.38 0.01
C ALA A 58 17.65 6.27 -1.01
N VAL A 59 17.58 5.79 -2.25
CA VAL A 59 16.85 6.38 -3.38
C VAL A 59 16.32 5.23 -4.24
N ASN A 60 15.14 5.41 -4.82
CA ASN A 60 14.50 4.45 -5.73
C ASN A 60 14.24 3.06 -5.10
N ALA A 61 14.05 2.06 -5.96
CA ALA A 61 13.95 0.66 -5.59
C ALA A 61 14.97 -0.19 -6.33
N ARG A 62 15.31 -1.34 -5.76
CA ARG A 62 15.89 -2.46 -6.47
C ARG A 62 14.78 -3.32 -7.06
N GLN A 63 15.05 -3.86 -8.24
CA GLN A 63 14.20 -4.89 -8.84
C GLN A 63 14.21 -6.16 -7.96
N PRO A 64 13.13 -6.97 -7.97
CA PRO A 64 13.06 -8.19 -7.17
C PRO A 64 14.31 -9.05 -7.34
N ASN A 65 14.99 -9.32 -6.22
CA ASN A 65 16.23 -10.08 -6.21
C ASN A 65 16.35 -10.83 -4.87
N ARG A 66 16.53 -12.16 -4.94
CA ARG A 66 16.59 -13.03 -3.76
C ARG A 66 17.86 -12.86 -2.92
N THR A 67 18.96 -12.37 -3.49
CA THR A 67 20.25 -12.27 -2.82
C THR A 67 20.54 -10.87 -2.30
N LEU A 68 19.95 -9.84 -2.92
CA LEU A 68 20.14 -8.45 -2.53
C LEU A 68 19.00 -7.96 -1.65
N ARG A 69 19.32 -7.17 -0.63
CA ARG A 69 18.31 -6.49 0.18
C ARG A 69 17.75 -5.29 -0.56
N GLN A 70 16.44 -5.07 -0.41
CA GLN A 70 15.77 -3.87 -0.91
C GLN A 70 16.34 -2.58 -0.25
N GLN A 71 16.20 -1.45 -0.95
CA GLN A 71 16.58 -0.12 -0.45
C GLN A 71 15.76 0.26 0.79
N ARG A 72 16.40 0.94 1.75
CA ARG A 72 15.78 1.49 2.96
C ARG A 72 16.56 2.69 3.49
N PHE A 73 15.86 3.69 3.99
CA PHE A 73 16.47 4.81 4.69
C PHE A 73 17.12 4.39 5.99
N LYS A 74 18.19 5.11 6.32
CA LYS A 74 18.65 5.26 7.70
C LYS A 74 17.83 6.38 8.33
N LEU A 75 17.14 6.08 9.43
CA LEU A 75 16.32 7.03 10.17
C LEU A 75 16.96 7.31 11.53
N ASP A 76 17.15 8.59 11.83
CA ASP A 76 17.61 9.08 13.12
C ASP A 76 16.52 9.95 13.75
N TYR A 77 15.75 9.33 14.65
CA TYR A 77 14.70 9.99 15.41
C TYR A 77 15.25 10.98 16.44
N ALA A 78 16.56 11.06 16.69
CA ALA A 78 17.15 12.07 17.58
C ALA A 78 17.51 13.37 16.85
N GLY A 79 17.00 13.58 15.63
CA GLY A 79 17.20 14.81 14.86
C GLY A 79 18.66 15.02 14.44
N GLY A 80 19.40 13.93 14.20
CA GLY A 80 20.78 13.93 13.74
C GLY A 80 21.84 13.66 14.82
N TRP A 81 21.45 13.45 16.09
CA TRP A 81 22.41 13.10 17.14
C TRP A 81 23.10 11.76 16.87
N ARG A 82 22.40 10.76 16.36
CA ARG A 82 22.99 9.45 16.08
C ARG A 82 23.97 9.50 14.91
N LYS A 83 23.70 10.35 13.91
CA LYS A 83 24.57 10.50 12.74
C LYS A 83 25.75 11.45 12.98
N TYR A 84 25.48 12.59 13.61
CA TYR A 84 26.39 13.72 13.68
C TYR A 84 26.87 14.04 15.10
N HIS A 85 26.42 13.30 16.12
CA HIS A 85 26.71 13.54 17.55
C HIS A 85 26.38 14.97 18.02
N LYS A 86 25.38 15.59 17.38
CA LYS A 86 24.85 16.92 17.71
C LYS A 86 23.37 17.03 17.32
N LEU A 87 22.67 18.02 17.88
CA LEU A 87 21.28 18.34 17.52
C LEU A 87 21.21 18.99 16.13
N TYR A 88 21.53 18.22 15.09
CA TYR A 88 21.73 18.72 13.72
C TYR A 88 20.51 19.45 13.17
N TRP A 89 19.30 19.00 13.54
CA TRP A 89 18.02 19.60 13.15
C TRP A 89 17.96 21.12 13.40
N LYS A 90 18.63 21.65 14.45
CA LYS A 90 18.65 23.10 14.75
C LYS A 90 19.37 23.93 13.69
N THR A 91 20.27 23.30 12.95
CA THR A 91 21.11 23.93 11.92
C THR A 91 20.80 23.41 10.53
N PHE A 92 19.78 22.56 10.40
CA PHE A 92 19.39 21.97 9.13
C PHE A 92 18.80 23.07 8.23
N ARG A 93 19.40 23.25 7.05
CA ARG A 93 18.92 24.20 6.05
C ARG A 93 18.31 23.42 4.90
N SER A 94 17.06 23.75 4.56
CA SER A 94 16.44 23.24 3.35
C SER A 94 17.03 23.96 2.14
N SER A 95 17.17 23.22 1.06
CA SER A 95 17.57 23.69 -0.26
C SER A 95 16.67 23.13 -1.36
N CYS A 96 15.55 22.51 -0.99
CA CYS A 96 14.60 22.01 -1.97
C CYS A 96 13.80 23.13 -2.64
N SER A 97 13.55 22.97 -3.93
CA SER A 97 12.60 23.80 -4.67
C SER A 97 11.19 23.18 -4.63
N ALA A 98 10.22 23.91 -5.16
CA ALA A 98 8.86 23.41 -5.36
C ALA A 98 8.89 22.07 -6.13
N TYR A 99 8.01 21.16 -5.73
CA TYR A 99 7.81 19.90 -6.44
C TYR A 99 7.20 20.16 -7.81
N ASP A 100 7.83 19.62 -8.86
CA ASP A 100 7.42 19.73 -10.26
C ASP A 100 7.20 18.36 -10.93
N GLY A 101 7.11 17.28 -10.13
CA GLY A 101 6.88 15.93 -10.63
C GLY A 101 5.40 15.56 -10.80
N PRO A 102 5.10 14.30 -11.16
CA PRO A 102 3.73 13.80 -11.34
C PRO A 102 2.89 13.91 -10.06
N ALA A 103 1.56 13.92 -10.19
CA ALA A 103 0.66 13.89 -9.04
C ALA A 103 0.94 12.66 -8.15
N LEU A 104 0.97 12.87 -6.83
CA LEU A 104 1.24 11.81 -5.86
C LEU A 104 -0.03 11.51 -5.05
N ALA A 105 -0.35 10.22 -4.93
CA ALA A 105 -1.44 9.77 -4.06
C ALA A 105 -1.17 10.21 -2.61
N TRP A 106 -2.20 10.63 -1.88
CA TRP A 106 -2.08 10.89 -0.43
C TRP A 106 -1.02 11.94 -0.04
N MET A 107 -0.64 12.84 -0.97
CA MET A 107 0.46 13.79 -0.76
C MET A 107 0.17 14.77 0.37
N VAL A 108 1.13 14.91 1.28
CA VAL A 108 1.13 15.94 2.33
C VAL A 108 2.15 17.02 2.02
N ARG A 109 3.38 16.63 1.69
CA ARG A 109 4.48 17.52 1.28
C ARG A 109 5.33 16.80 0.25
N ALA A 110 5.81 17.52 -0.73
CA ALA A 110 6.82 17.02 -1.66
C ALA A 110 7.72 18.17 -2.08
N CYS A 111 8.93 17.85 -2.54
CA CYS A 111 9.85 18.82 -3.07
C CYS A 111 10.86 18.19 -4.05
N LYS A 112 11.48 19.05 -4.85
CA LYS A 112 12.59 18.70 -5.72
C LYS A 112 13.90 19.06 -5.02
N ALA A 113 14.79 18.10 -4.90
CA ALA A 113 16.13 18.30 -4.34
C ALA A 113 17.06 18.94 -5.37
N PRO A 114 18.16 19.58 -4.93
CA PRO A 114 19.14 20.22 -5.81
C PRO A 114 19.82 19.28 -6.82
N ASP A 115 19.90 17.98 -6.51
CA ASP A 115 20.44 16.96 -7.41
C ASP A 115 19.43 16.47 -8.46
N GLY A 116 18.24 17.08 -8.50
CA GLY A 116 17.15 16.74 -9.41
C GLY A 116 16.25 15.59 -8.94
N SER A 117 16.59 14.93 -7.82
CA SER A 117 15.73 13.91 -7.22
C SER A 117 14.53 14.53 -6.49
N TYR A 118 13.58 13.70 -6.08
CA TYR A 118 12.35 14.11 -5.41
C TYR A 118 12.21 13.45 -4.05
N TRP A 119 11.65 14.20 -3.10
CA TRP A 119 11.26 13.70 -1.80
C TRP A 119 9.79 13.97 -1.55
N ALA A 120 9.10 13.04 -0.91
CA ALA A 120 7.70 13.21 -0.56
C ALA A 120 7.34 12.55 0.76
N LEU A 121 6.32 13.14 1.38
CA LEU A 121 5.59 12.63 2.52
C LEU A 121 4.15 12.35 2.08
N GLN A 122 3.73 11.10 2.24
CA GLN A 122 2.38 10.64 1.93
C GLN A 122 1.72 10.14 3.23
N LYS A 123 0.41 10.38 3.40
CA LYS A 123 -0.29 10.01 4.63
C LYS A 123 -1.66 9.40 4.36
N TRP A 124 -1.85 8.14 4.76
CA TRP A 124 -3.08 7.37 4.52
C TRP A 124 -3.25 6.21 5.52
N GLN A 125 -4.43 5.58 5.51
CA GLN A 125 -4.77 4.51 6.46
C GLN A 125 -4.46 3.13 5.88
N VAL A 126 -3.30 2.59 6.24
CA VAL A 126 -2.84 1.27 5.80
C VAL A 126 -3.59 0.15 6.55
N GLN A 127 -3.74 0.29 7.87
CA GLN A 127 -4.18 -0.76 8.79
C GLN A 127 -5.71 -0.90 8.91
N LEU A 128 -6.50 -0.35 7.98
CA LEU A 128 -7.94 -0.59 7.98
C LEU A 128 -8.21 -2.10 7.84
N PRO A 129 -9.14 -2.66 8.62
CA PRO A 129 -9.47 -4.06 8.50
C PRO A 129 -10.20 -4.31 7.18
N ASP A 130 -9.94 -5.47 6.59
CA ASP A 130 -10.58 -5.92 5.36
C ASP A 130 -12.07 -6.24 5.57
N LEU A 131 -12.77 -6.55 4.49
CA LEU A 131 -14.18 -6.94 4.44
C LEU A 131 -15.15 -5.90 5.01
N GLY A 132 -14.78 -4.63 4.89
CA GLY A 132 -15.59 -3.47 5.27
C GLY A 132 -15.86 -3.37 6.77
N PHE A 133 -15.07 -4.03 7.61
CA PHE A 133 -15.24 -3.90 9.05
C PHE A 133 -14.95 -2.46 9.49
N THR A 134 -15.77 -1.96 10.41
CA THR A 134 -15.39 -0.76 11.16
C THR A 134 -14.19 -1.11 12.04
N PRO A 135 -13.08 -0.38 11.97
CA PRO A 135 -11.91 -0.65 12.81
C PRO A 135 -12.30 -0.62 14.28
N TRP A 136 -11.91 -1.61 15.07
CA TRP A 136 -12.32 -1.78 16.47
C TRP A 136 -11.22 -1.43 17.48
N THR A 137 -9.97 -1.27 17.04
CA THR A 137 -8.86 -0.82 17.89
C THR A 137 -8.33 0.53 17.40
N ALA A 138 -7.58 1.24 18.25
CA ALA A 138 -6.88 2.46 17.82
C ALA A 138 -5.85 2.18 16.72
N GLY A 139 -5.15 1.03 16.78
CA GLY A 139 -4.14 0.63 15.80
C GLY A 139 -4.68 0.49 14.37
N LEU A 140 -5.92 0.00 14.23
CA LEU A 140 -6.57 -0.15 12.92
C LEU A 140 -7.03 1.17 12.31
N ARG A 141 -7.12 2.25 13.10
CA ARG A 141 -7.58 3.58 12.66
C ARG A 141 -6.43 4.49 12.25
N GLN A 142 -5.19 4.04 12.42
CA GLN A 142 -4.04 4.91 12.34
C GLN A 142 -3.77 5.39 10.91
N TRP A 143 -3.42 6.67 10.82
CA TRP A 143 -2.87 7.24 9.60
C TRP A 143 -1.35 7.11 9.62
N GLU A 144 -0.81 6.37 8.67
CA GLU A 144 0.63 6.16 8.53
C GLU A 144 1.24 7.32 7.72
N LEU A 145 2.39 7.84 8.17
CA LEU A 145 3.19 8.84 7.45
C LEU A 145 4.37 8.13 6.80
N HIS A 146 4.39 8.13 5.48
CA HIS A 146 5.38 7.47 4.65
C HIS A 146 6.35 8.49 4.06
N LEU A 147 7.63 8.12 3.95
CA LEU A 147 8.68 8.92 3.31
C LEU A 147 9.18 8.24 2.04
N SER A 148 9.38 9.03 1.00
CA SER A 148 9.84 8.57 -0.31
C SER A 148 10.98 9.45 -0.83
N HIS A 149 11.91 8.84 -1.57
CA HIS A 149 13.01 9.50 -2.26
C HIS A 149 13.29 8.80 -3.59
N TRP A 150 13.14 9.50 -4.71
CA TRP A 150 13.26 8.90 -6.03
C TRP A 150 13.80 9.87 -7.07
N SER A 151 14.31 9.32 -8.17
CA SER A 151 14.85 10.07 -9.31
C SER A 151 14.47 9.48 -10.66
N THR A 152 13.51 8.57 -10.67
CA THR A 152 13.00 7.87 -11.86
C THR A 152 11.49 8.05 -11.99
N ASP A 153 10.87 7.42 -12.99
CA ASP A 153 9.42 7.31 -13.05
C ASP A 153 8.85 6.59 -11.81
N LEU A 154 7.59 6.89 -11.49
CA LEU A 154 6.84 6.21 -10.44
C LEU A 154 6.52 4.77 -10.82
N ALA A 155 6.24 3.94 -9.82
CA ALA A 155 5.65 2.63 -10.07
C ALA A 155 4.27 2.79 -10.74
N LYS A 156 3.88 1.83 -11.56
CA LYS A 156 2.59 1.82 -12.27
C LYS A 156 1.72 0.72 -11.72
N LEU A 157 0.56 1.12 -11.23
CA LEU A 157 -0.52 0.22 -10.87
C LEU A 157 -1.57 0.30 -11.98
N GLU A 158 -1.55 -0.68 -12.87
CA GLU A 158 -2.52 -0.80 -13.95
C GLU A 158 -3.60 -1.77 -13.50
N VAL A 159 -4.86 -1.33 -13.52
CA VAL A 159 -6.01 -2.10 -13.05
C VAL A 159 -7.10 -2.05 -14.10
N TRP A 160 -7.71 -3.19 -14.35
CA TRP A 160 -8.88 -3.38 -15.19
C TRP A 160 -9.97 -4.07 -14.38
N GLN A 161 -11.19 -3.94 -14.85
CA GLN A 161 -12.40 -4.49 -14.22
C GLN A 161 -13.06 -5.46 -15.18
N ASP A 162 -13.75 -6.45 -14.63
CA ASP A 162 -14.45 -7.48 -15.40
C ASP A 162 -15.58 -8.09 -14.56
N TRP A 163 -16.26 -9.07 -15.15
CA TRP A 163 -17.01 -10.07 -14.41
C TRP A 163 -16.41 -11.46 -14.64
N ILE A 164 -16.57 -12.36 -13.67
CA ILE A 164 -16.06 -13.74 -13.74
C ILE A 164 -17.15 -14.76 -13.40
N TYR A 165 -16.93 -16.00 -13.83
CA TYR A 165 -17.86 -17.12 -13.71
C TYR A 165 -19.20 -16.81 -14.37
N HIS A 166 -19.15 -16.44 -15.65
CA HIS A 166 -20.31 -16.07 -16.46
C HIS A 166 -21.07 -14.88 -15.88
N GLY A 167 -20.36 -13.77 -15.61
CA GLY A 167 -20.99 -12.56 -15.06
C GLY A 167 -21.36 -12.60 -13.58
N ARG A 168 -21.17 -13.73 -12.89
CA ARG A 168 -21.72 -13.94 -11.54
C ARG A 168 -21.05 -13.07 -10.47
N PHE A 169 -19.78 -12.75 -10.64
CA PHE A 169 -19.03 -11.96 -9.68
C PHE A 169 -18.29 -10.84 -10.37
N HIS A 170 -18.28 -9.66 -9.75
CA HIS A 170 -17.38 -8.58 -10.12
C HIS A 170 -15.92 -9.03 -9.94
N HIS A 171 -15.04 -8.50 -10.77
CA HIS A 171 -13.64 -8.85 -10.80
C HIS A 171 -12.77 -7.64 -11.07
N LEU A 172 -11.63 -7.58 -10.41
CA LEU A 172 -10.55 -6.65 -10.70
C LEU A 172 -9.28 -7.44 -10.97
N PHE A 173 -8.53 -7.04 -11.99
CA PHE A 173 -7.22 -7.62 -12.26
C PHE A 173 -6.26 -6.57 -12.75
N GLY A 174 -4.97 -6.91 -12.76
CA GLY A 174 -3.99 -5.95 -13.20
C GLY A 174 -2.56 -6.39 -12.99
N ARG A 175 -1.66 -5.42 -13.11
CA ARG A 175 -0.23 -5.63 -12.85
C ARG A 175 0.36 -4.45 -12.12
N TYR A 176 1.32 -4.75 -11.25
CA TYR A 176 2.11 -3.75 -10.54
C TYR A 176 3.56 -3.80 -11.03
N THR A 177 4.01 -2.68 -11.61
CA THR A 177 5.34 -2.59 -12.23
C THR A 177 6.13 -1.37 -11.76
N TYR A 178 7.45 -1.47 -11.83
CA TYR A 178 8.36 -0.35 -11.62
C TYR A 178 9.47 -0.40 -12.66
N LEU A 179 9.56 0.67 -13.47
CA LEU A 179 10.45 0.75 -14.62
C LEU A 179 10.26 -0.43 -15.60
N GLY A 180 8.99 -0.74 -15.88
CA GLY A 180 8.59 -1.80 -16.81
C GLY A 180 8.81 -3.23 -16.31
N LYS A 181 9.25 -3.41 -15.05
CA LYS A 181 9.49 -4.73 -14.45
C LYS A 181 8.48 -5.03 -13.34
N PRO A 182 8.08 -6.31 -13.17
CA PRO A 182 7.16 -6.71 -12.12
C PRO A 182 7.63 -6.35 -10.70
N VAL A 183 6.69 -5.91 -9.87
CA VAL A 183 6.90 -5.74 -8.43
C VAL A 183 6.24 -6.93 -7.70
N TYR A 184 7.04 -7.72 -6.98
CA TYR A 184 6.56 -8.86 -6.20
C TYR A 184 7.51 -9.19 -5.04
N GLY A 185 7.00 -9.95 -4.07
CA GLY A 185 7.76 -10.52 -2.96
C GLY A 185 8.16 -11.98 -3.17
N PHE A 186 8.94 -12.53 -2.25
CA PHE A 186 9.40 -13.91 -2.25
C PHE A 186 8.75 -14.78 -1.18
N SER A 187 8.15 -14.18 -0.15
CA SER A 187 7.50 -14.95 0.91
C SER A 187 6.38 -14.16 1.61
N THR A 188 5.31 -14.88 1.94
CA THR A 188 4.19 -14.38 2.74
C THR A 188 3.95 -15.28 3.95
N THR A 189 3.20 -14.79 4.94
CA THR A 189 2.55 -15.66 5.92
C THR A 189 1.52 -16.56 5.22
N HIS A 190 0.97 -17.54 5.95
CA HIS A 190 -0.13 -18.36 5.44
C HIS A 190 -1.37 -17.53 5.04
N PHE A 191 -1.54 -16.32 5.60
CA PHE A 191 -2.64 -15.40 5.30
C PHE A 191 -2.26 -14.29 4.31
N GLY A 192 -1.11 -14.40 3.62
CA GLY A 192 -0.75 -13.50 2.53
C GLY A 192 0.00 -12.22 2.94
N ALA A 193 0.32 -12.02 4.22
CA ALA A 193 1.11 -10.85 4.64
C ALA A 193 2.58 -11.00 4.22
N PRO A 194 3.21 -10.03 3.52
CA PRO A 194 4.60 -10.11 3.11
C PRO A 194 5.57 -10.25 4.29
N THR A 195 6.58 -11.11 4.15
CA THR A 195 7.60 -11.38 5.18
C THR A 195 9.02 -11.00 4.74
N ASP A 196 9.15 -10.38 3.57
CA ASP A 196 10.42 -10.00 2.97
C ASP A 196 10.49 -8.51 2.62
N GLY A 197 11.67 -8.05 2.19
CA GLY A 197 11.92 -6.64 1.88
C GLY A 197 11.30 -6.12 0.57
N TYR A 198 10.79 -6.98 -0.30
CA TYR A 198 10.27 -6.66 -1.63
C TYR A 198 8.74 -6.73 -1.72
N GLY A 199 8.11 -7.71 -1.09
CA GLY A 199 6.66 -7.92 -1.15
C GLY A 199 5.90 -6.77 -0.52
N ARG A 200 4.80 -6.35 -1.17
CA ARG A 200 3.92 -5.27 -0.73
C ARG A 200 2.46 -5.67 -0.95
N LEU A 201 1.60 -5.17 -0.07
CA LEU A 201 0.16 -5.30 -0.23
C LEU A 201 -0.37 -4.20 -1.15
N LEU A 202 -1.32 -4.59 -1.98
CA LEU A 202 -2.23 -3.76 -2.72
C LEU A 202 -3.52 -3.70 -1.89
N TYR A 203 -3.98 -2.49 -1.61
CA TYR A 203 -5.11 -2.24 -0.74
C TYR A 203 -6.29 -1.76 -1.58
N LEU A 204 -7.31 -2.61 -1.68
CA LEU A 204 -8.53 -2.32 -2.43
C LEU A 204 -9.57 -1.71 -1.49
N ASP A 205 -9.98 -0.48 -1.76
CA ASP A 205 -11.13 0.13 -1.12
C ASP A 205 -12.28 0.26 -2.11
N THR A 206 -13.50 0.05 -1.61
CA THR A 206 -14.75 0.19 -2.37
C THR A 206 -15.58 1.33 -1.79
N HIS A 207 -16.24 2.08 -2.65
CA HIS A 207 -17.09 3.20 -2.28
C HIS A 207 -18.58 2.81 -2.37
N ASN A 208 -19.37 3.22 -1.38
CA ASN A 208 -20.82 2.98 -1.32
C ASN A 208 -21.22 1.53 -1.64
N SER A 209 -20.46 0.56 -1.14
CA SER A 209 -20.76 -0.86 -1.30
C SER A 209 -21.80 -1.33 -0.27
N VAL A 210 -22.09 -2.62 -0.28
CA VAL A 210 -22.92 -3.28 0.75
C VAL A 210 -22.38 -3.08 2.19
N TYR A 211 -21.12 -2.65 2.34
CA TYR A 211 -20.54 -2.30 3.64
C TYR A 211 -21.02 -0.96 4.20
N GLY A 212 -21.77 -0.19 3.42
CA GLY A 212 -22.34 1.10 3.79
C GLY A 212 -21.68 2.27 3.06
N PRO A 213 -22.09 3.50 3.40
CA PRO A 213 -21.69 4.69 2.65
C PRO A 213 -20.20 5.03 2.81
N GLY A 214 -19.66 5.68 1.78
CA GLY A 214 -18.28 6.13 1.70
C GLY A 214 -17.28 5.00 1.42
N TRP A 215 -15.99 5.31 1.60
CA TRP A 215 -14.90 4.36 1.36
C TRP A 215 -14.77 3.33 2.48
N LYS A 216 -14.69 2.05 2.09
CA LYS A 216 -14.44 0.89 2.97
C LYS A 216 -13.34 0.02 2.38
N ARG A 217 -12.47 -0.53 3.23
CA ARG A 217 -11.47 -1.50 2.79
C ARG A 217 -12.16 -2.82 2.45
N GLU A 218 -12.07 -3.24 1.19
CA GLU A 218 -12.54 -4.55 0.75
C GLU A 218 -11.53 -5.62 1.15
N ASN A 219 -10.29 -5.47 0.70
CA ASN A 219 -9.26 -6.47 0.94
C ASN A 219 -7.85 -5.90 0.76
N SER A 220 -6.86 -6.67 1.19
CA SER A 220 -5.45 -6.45 0.92
C SER A 220 -4.79 -7.74 0.44
N PHE A 221 -4.00 -7.66 -0.63
CA PHE A 221 -3.39 -8.83 -1.26
C PHE A 221 -2.07 -8.48 -1.94
N VAL A 222 -1.27 -9.48 -2.29
CA VAL A 222 0.02 -9.28 -2.97
C VAL A 222 -0.10 -9.45 -4.48
N ALA A 223 0.76 -8.77 -5.22
CA ALA A 223 1.03 -9.13 -6.61
C ALA A 223 1.82 -10.44 -6.66
N HIS A 224 1.52 -11.27 -7.65
CA HIS A 224 2.05 -12.61 -7.79
C HIS A 224 3.52 -12.61 -8.21
N ASN A 225 4.27 -13.56 -7.66
CA ASN A 225 5.63 -13.83 -8.07
C ASN A 225 5.64 -14.87 -9.20
N PRO A 226 6.35 -14.66 -10.33
CA PRO A 226 7.25 -13.52 -10.63
C PRO A 226 6.61 -12.46 -11.55
N THR A 227 5.30 -12.52 -11.78
CA THR A 227 4.63 -11.80 -12.87
C THR A 227 4.27 -10.37 -12.51
N GLY A 228 4.08 -10.07 -11.22
CA GLY A 228 3.54 -8.79 -10.74
C GLY A 228 2.05 -8.64 -11.04
N VAL A 229 1.40 -9.68 -11.56
CA VAL A 229 -0.03 -9.72 -11.85
C VAL A 229 -0.80 -9.92 -10.54
N PHE A 230 -2.01 -9.40 -10.47
CA PHE A 230 -2.96 -9.68 -9.40
C PHE A 230 -4.37 -9.79 -9.98
N CYS A 231 -5.24 -10.45 -9.24
CA CYS A 231 -6.66 -10.58 -9.54
C CYS A 231 -7.43 -10.69 -8.23
N TYR A 232 -8.66 -10.19 -8.25
CA TYR A 232 -9.53 -10.14 -7.10
C TYR A 232 -10.98 -10.30 -7.56
N GLY A 233 -11.59 -11.42 -7.19
CA GLY A 233 -13.04 -11.61 -7.35
C GLY A 233 -13.77 -11.19 -6.09
N PHE A 234 -14.87 -10.47 -6.24
CA PHE A 234 -15.71 -10.06 -5.11
C PHE A 234 -16.57 -11.24 -4.66
N PHE A 235 -16.11 -11.97 -3.65
CA PHE A 235 -16.80 -13.15 -3.11
C PHE A 235 -17.37 -12.88 -1.71
N LYS A 236 -18.21 -13.81 -1.23
CA LYS A 236 -18.53 -13.85 0.20
C LYS A 236 -17.34 -14.47 0.93
N HIS A 237 -16.86 -13.80 1.98
CA HIS A 237 -15.71 -14.26 2.74
C HIS A 237 -16.10 -14.67 4.16
N ASN A 238 -15.67 -15.85 4.62
CA ASN A 238 -15.82 -16.23 6.02
C ASN A 238 -14.71 -15.57 6.83
N ALA A 239 -15.01 -14.48 7.55
CA ALA A 239 -13.96 -13.80 8.31
C ALA A 239 -13.47 -14.65 9.50
N GLY A 240 -14.34 -15.48 10.09
CA GLY A 240 -14.00 -16.32 11.25
C GLY A 240 -13.13 -17.55 10.93
N ALA A 241 -13.07 -17.96 9.65
CA ALA A 241 -12.25 -19.10 9.20
C ALA A 241 -11.21 -18.74 8.12
N GLY A 242 -11.32 -17.58 7.49
CA GLY A 242 -10.53 -17.17 6.33
C GLY A 242 -9.25 -16.39 6.65
N GLY A 243 -8.85 -16.30 7.92
CA GLY A 243 -7.63 -15.57 8.31
C GLY A 243 -7.75 -14.04 8.32
N TYR A 244 -8.95 -13.51 8.10
CA TYR A 244 -9.20 -12.08 8.18
C TYR A 244 -9.26 -11.62 9.64
N ALA A 245 -8.63 -10.49 9.93
CA ALA A 245 -8.85 -9.83 11.22
C ALA A 245 -10.32 -9.39 11.31
N HIS A 246 -10.99 -9.71 12.42
CA HIS A 246 -12.38 -9.35 12.67
C HIS A 246 -12.58 -8.90 14.12
N PRO A 247 -13.67 -8.16 14.42
CA PRO A 247 -14.00 -7.77 15.78
C PRO A 247 -14.18 -8.99 16.70
N PRO A 248 -13.84 -8.88 18.00
CA PRO A 248 -14.11 -9.93 18.97
C PRO A 248 -15.58 -10.37 18.95
N GLY A 249 -15.81 -11.68 18.98
CA GLY A 249 -17.16 -12.27 18.95
C GLY A 249 -17.81 -12.34 17.57
N PHE A 250 -17.20 -11.76 16.52
CA PHE A 250 -17.71 -11.94 15.17
C PHE A 250 -17.52 -13.38 14.69
N THR A 251 -18.58 -13.97 14.15
CA THR A 251 -18.56 -15.24 13.43
C THR A 251 -19.41 -15.12 12.17
N GLY A 252 -19.04 -15.83 11.11
CA GLY A 252 -19.84 -15.94 9.89
C GLY A 252 -19.26 -15.23 8.66
N MET A 253 -20.14 -15.01 7.69
CA MET A 253 -19.80 -14.54 6.34
C MET A 253 -19.91 -13.03 6.22
N ARG A 254 -19.00 -12.43 5.45
CA ARG A 254 -19.07 -11.07 4.94
C ARG A 254 -19.55 -11.11 3.49
N PRO A 255 -20.42 -10.17 3.07
CA PRO A 255 -20.95 -10.12 1.71
C PRO A 255 -19.88 -9.71 0.69
N GLN A 256 -20.20 -9.86 -0.60
CA GLN A 256 -19.40 -9.36 -1.71
C GLN A 256 -19.39 -7.83 -1.67
N GLY A 257 -18.23 -7.20 -1.50
CA GLY A 257 -18.14 -5.76 -1.23
C GLY A 257 -17.96 -4.86 -2.44
N HIS A 258 -18.41 -5.25 -3.63
CA HIS A 258 -18.38 -4.40 -4.82
C HIS A 258 -19.22 -3.12 -4.61
N GLY A 259 -18.86 -2.03 -5.30
CA GLY A 259 -19.38 -0.68 -5.02
C GLY A 259 -19.40 0.20 -6.26
N ASP A 260 -19.81 1.45 -6.09
CA ASP A 260 -19.97 2.40 -7.22
C ASP A 260 -18.65 3.01 -7.69
N MET A 261 -17.59 2.91 -6.89
CA MET A 261 -16.21 3.28 -7.24
C MET A 261 -15.21 2.37 -6.53
N TYR A 262 -14.04 2.24 -7.15
CA TYR A 262 -12.90 1.55 -6.58
C TYR A 262 -11.70 2.47 -6.50
N ARG A 263 -10.87 2.23 -5.49
CA ARG A 263 -9.48 2.69 -5.50
C ARG A 263 -8.58 1.60 -5.00
N MET A 264 -7.41 1.49 -5.60
CA MET A 264 -6.36 0.59 -5.17
C MET A 264 -5.12 1.40 -4.84
N THR A 265 -4.69 1.35 -3.59
CA THR A 265 -3.43 1.97 -3.16
C THR A 265 -2.38 0.87 -3.00
N ALA A 266 -1.23 1.05 -3.63
CA ALA A 266 -0.10 0.15 -3.48
C ALA A 266 1.10 0.93 -2.96
N ALA A 267 1.79 0.32 -2.02
CA ALA A 267 2.94 0.97 -1.44
C ALA A 267 4.17 0.84 -2.36
N GLY A 268 4.92 1.94 -2.56
CA GLY A 268 5.99 2.02 -3.54
C GLY A 268 7.15 1.03 -3.29
N PRO A 269 7.70 0.33 -4.30
CA PRO A 269 8.85 -0.55 -4.07
C PRO A 269 10.05 0.23 -3.50
N GLY A 270 10.82 -0.42 -2.61
CA GLY A 270 11.94 0.24 -1.95
C GLY A 270 11.53 1.51 -1.21
N VAL A 271 12.09 2.66 -1.64
CA VAL A 271 11.77 3.99 -1.10
C VAL A 271 11.09 4.90 -2.12
N THR A 272 10.44 4.35 -3.15
CA THR A 272 9.64 5.14 -4.11
C THR A 272 8.29 5.53 -3.51
N PRO A 273 7.59 6.53 -4.08
CA PRO A 273 6.24 6.92 -3.65
C PRO A 273 5.20 5.81 -3.65
N ASP A 274 4.23 5.92 -2.75
CA ASP A 274 2.96 5.19 -2.85
C ASP A 274 2.21 5.63 -4.09
N VAL A 275 1.49 4.71 -4.72
CA VAL A 275 0.72 4.96 -5.94
C VAL A 275 -0.72 4.53 -5.74
N MET A 276 -1.62 5.17 -6.49
CA MET A 276 -3.04 4.86 -6.47
C MET A 276 -3.59 4.79 -7.89
N TRP A 277 -4.47 3.82 -8.11
CA TRP A 277 -5.44 3.81 -9.19
C TRP A 277 -6.85 4.00 -8.61
N SER A 278 -7.76 4.62 -9.37
CA SER A 278 -9.17 4.70 -9.03
C SER A 278 -10.03 4.78 -10.29
N ASP A 279 -11.23 4.21 -10.23
CA ASP A 279 -12.20 4.23 -11.32
C ASP A 279 -13.62 4.00 -10.79
N SER A 280 -14.63 4.29 -11.60
CA SER A 280 -16.03 3.94 -11.32
C SER A 280 -16.22 2.43 -11.36
N GLY A 281 -17.05 1.87 -10.49
CA GLY A 281 -17.36 0.44 -10.51
C GLY A 281 -18.27 0.09 -11.68
N LEU A 282 -18.10 -1.12 -12.22
CA LEU A 282 -19.05 -1.70 -13.16
C LEU A 282 -20.42 -1.90 -12.50
N HIS A 283 -21.47 -1.90 -13.31
CA HIS A 283 -22.78 -2.39 -12.87
C HIS A 283 -22.81 -3.93 -12.85
N ASP A 284 -23.93 -4.52 -12.45
CA ASP A 284 -24.09 -5.97 -12.55
C ASP A 284 -24.17 -6.42 -14.00
N PHE A 285 -23.51 -7.53 -14.32
CA PHE A 285 -23.49 -8.10 -15.67
C PHE A 285 -24.88 -8.49 -16.13
N SER A 286 -25.20 -8.19 -17.40
CA SER A 286 -26.39 -8.69 -18.07
C SER A 286 -26.04 -9.46 -19.34
N ALA A 287 -26.30 -10.78 -19.33
CA ALA A 287 -26.07 -11.64 -20.50
C ALA A 287 -26.95 -11.27 -21.71
N SER A 288 -28.04 -10.51 -21.51
CA SER A 288 -28.88 -10.00 -22.59
C SER A 288 -28.40 -8.65 -23.14
N ASN A 289 -27.44 -8.00 -22.46
CA ASN A 289 -26.82 -6.77 -22.91
C ASN A 289 -25.58 -7.10 -23.75
N SER A 290 -25.68 -6.88 -25.06
CA SER A 290 -24.56 -7.14 -25.99
C SER A 290 -23.30 -6.33 -25.68
N ALA A 291 -23.42 -5.16 -25.03
CA ALA A 291 -22.26 -4.37 -24.65
C ALA A 291 -21.48 -5.02 -23.49
N ASP A 292 -22.18 -5.60 -22.52
CA ASP A 292 -21.56 -6.28 -21.37
C ASP A 292 -20.81 -7.52 -21.84
N VAL A 293 -21.44 -8.33 -22.70
CA VAL A 293 -20.83 -9.53 -23.27
C VAL A 293 -19.57 -9.19 -24.08
N ALA A 294 -19.64 -8.11 -24.88
CA ALA A 294 -18.47 -7.64 -25.65
C ALA A 294 -17.36 -7.11 -24.74
N PHE A 295 -17.72 -6.39 -23.68
CA PHE A 295 -16.77 -5.86 -22.69
C PHE A 295 -16.08 -6.99 -21.92
N GLU A 296 -16.84 -7.97 -21.40
CA GLU A 296 -16.33 -9.16 -20.71
C GLU A 296 -15.34 -9.91 -21.62
N GLY A 297 -15.71 -10.18 -22.88
CA GLY A 297 -14.81 -10.81 -23.85
C GLY A 297 -13.51 -10.02 -24.11
N ALA A 298 -13.59 -8.69 -24.14
CA ALA A 298 -12.42 -7.83 -24.28
C ALA A 298 -11.53 -7.85 -23.02
N MET A 299 -12.12 -7.86 -21.83
CA MET A 299 -11.39 -7.89 -20.56
C MET A 299 -10.77 -9.26 -20.28
N ASN A 300 -11.42 -10.35 -20.70
CA ASN A 300 -10.82 -11.68 -20.74
C ASN A 300 -9.56 -11.71 -21.61
N SER A 301 -9.63 -11.13 -22.81
CA SER A 301 -8.46 -11.01 -23.70
C SER A 301 -7.37 -10.10 -23.10
N GLN A 302 -7.76 -9.04 -22.41
CA GLN A 302 -6.84 -8.13 -21.72
C GLN A 302 -6.12 -8.84 -20.56
N LEU A 303 -6.83 -9.65 -19.76
CA LEU A 303 -6.26 -10.46 -18.70
C LEU A 303 -5.22 -11.43 -19.28
N ASP A 304 -5.59 -12.19 -20.31
CA ASP A 304 -4.70 -13.14 -20.97
C ASP A 304 -3.41 -12.48 -21.49
N SER A 305 -3.52 -11.26 -22.03
CA SER A 305 -2.38 -10.51 -22.55
C SER A 305 -1.35 -10.14 -21.49
N ILE A 306 -1.76 -10.01 -20.22
CA ILE A 306 -0.87 -9.58 -19.13
C ILE A 306 -0.39 -10.72 -18.23
N LEU A 307 -0.97 -11.93 -18.34
CA LEU A 307 -0.64 -13.04 -17.42
C LEU A 307 0.85 -13.35 -17.37
N ASN A 308 1.53 -13.30 -18.51
CA ASN A 308 2.98 -13.56 -18.59
C ASN A 308 3.39 -14.83 -17.82
N GLY A 309 2.62 -15.91 -17.96
CA GLY A 309 2.83 -17.19 -17.27
C GLY A 309 2.20 -17.32 -15.89
N ASP A 310 1.41 -16.34 -15.42
CA ASP A 310 0.68 -16.40 -14.15
C ASP A 310 -0.24 -17.63 -14.09
N LYS A 311 -0.30 -18.26 -12.91
CA LYS A 311 -1.03 -19.52 -12.70
C LYS A 311 -2.33 -19.35 -11.93
N LEU A 312 -2.53 -18.20 -11.31
CA LEU A 312 -3.59 -17.96 -10.33
C LEU A 312 -4.70 -17.08 -10.92
N CYS A 313 -4.34 -16.09 -11.75
CA CYS A 313 -5.31 -15.18 -12.38
C CYS A 313 -5.83 -15.70 -13.71
N ARG A 314 -6.59 -16.79 -13.72
CA ARG A 314 -7.05 -17.44 -14.98
C ARG A 314 -8.56 -17.59 -15.09
N GLN A 315 -9.28 -16.95 -14.19
CA GLN A 315 -10.73 -17.04 -14.15
C GLN A 315 -11.32 -15.95 -15.04
N HIS A 316 -12.33 -16.36 -15.79
CA HIS A 316 -13.22 -15.58 -16.65
C HIS A 316 -14.66 -15.90 -16.25
#